data_AF-A0A4Q1UVM8-F1
#
_entry.id   AF-A0A4Q1UVM8-F1
#
_cell.length_a   1.000
_cell.length_b   1.000
_cell.length_c   1.000
_cell.angle_alpha   90.00
_cell.angle_beta   90.00
_cell.angle_gamma   90.00
#
_symmetry.space_group_name_H-M   'P 1'
#
loop_
_entity.id
_entity.type
_entity.pdbx_description
1 polymer ?
#
loop_
_entity_poly.entity_id
_entity_poly.type
_entity_poly.pdbx_seq_one_letter_code
_entity_poly.pdbx_strand_id
1 'polypeptide(L)' 'MNILRELHEAETELVGKTVVLTNGKAGTIDRVFLDDEHGLRISVAGHEGRWRISTVKHIEG' A
#
# COMPACT_ATOMS: atom_id res chain seq x y z
N MET A 1 21.13 2.55 4.53
CA MET A 1 19.67 2.32 4.43
C MET A 1 19.11 3.47 3.60
N ASN A 2 18.63 3.20 2.39
CA ASN A 2 18.12 4.26 1.51
C ASN A 2 16.60 4.16 1.50
N ILE A 3 15.95 4.82 2.46
CA ILE A 3 14.50 4.79 2.67
C ILE A 3 13.70 5.18 1.41
N LEU A 4 14.31 5.99 0.54
CA LEU A 4 13.80 6.34 -0.79
C LEU A 4 13.79 5.16 -1.76
N ARG A 5 14.76 4.25 -1.67
CA ARG A 5 14.80 3.04 -2.49
C ARG A 5 13.72 2.06 -2.04
N GLU A 6 13.56 1.87 -0.73
CA GLU A 6 12.50 1.01 -0.17
C GLU A 6 11.10 1.53 -0.55
N LEU A 7 10.89 2.84 -0.54
CA LEU A 7 9.65 3.45 -1.04
C LEU A 7 9.45 3.19 -2.54
N HIS A 8 10.48 3.36 -3.36
CA HIS A 8 10.40 3.15 -4.81
C HIS A 8 10.14 1.68 -5.20
N GLU A 9 10.78 0.76 -4.48
CA GLU A 9 10.54 -0.69 -4.61
C GLU A 9 9.08 -1.01 -4.23
N ALA A 10 8.60 -0.47 -3.10
CA ALA A 10 7.22 -0.64 -2.67
C ALA A 10 6.20 -0.03 -3.64
N GLU A 11 6.46 1.16 -4.19
CA GLU A 11 5.59 1.77 -5.21
C GLU A 11 5.51 0.88 -6.46
N THR A 12 6.65 0.38 -6.93
CA THR A 12 6.71 -0.51 -8.12
C THR A 12 5.96 -1.81 -7.89
N GLU A 13 6.06 -2.42 -6.71
CA GLU A 13 5.40 -3.68 -6.42
C GLU A 13 3.92 -3.54 -6.08
N LEU A 14 3.51 -2.45 -5.44
CA LEU A 14 2.18 -2.31 -4.85
C LEU A 14 1.22 -1.49 -5.71
N VAL A 15 1.68 -0.43 -6.38
CA VAL A 15 0.79 0.41 -7.19
C VAL A 15 0.16 -0.41 -8.31
N GLY A 16 -1.15 -0.28 -8.48
CA GLY A 16 -1.91 -1.08 -9.45
C GLY A 16 -2.33 -2.48 -8.93
N LYS A 17 -1.82 -2.94 -7.79
CA LYS A 17 -2.35 -4.16 -7.14
C LYS A 17 -3.69 -3.88 -6.46
N THR A 18 -4.55 -4.89 -6.49
CA THR A 18 -5.81 -4.87 -5.74
C THR A 18 -5.56 -5.24 -4.29
N VAL A 19 -6.14 -4.49 -3.37
CA VAL A 19 -6.13 -4.75 -1.94
C VAL A 19 -7.55 -4.92 -1.43
N VAL A 20 -7.69 -5.80 -0.43
CA VAL A 20 -8.92 -5.97 0.32
C VAL A 20 -8.71 -5.36 1.71
N LEU A 21 -9.51 -4.35 2.02
CA LEU A 21 -9.52 -3.68 3.30
C LEU A 21 -10.23 -4.56 4.34
N THR A 22 -9.88 -4.38 5.62
CA THR A 22 -10.49 -5.13 6.74
C THR A 22 -11.99 -4.88 6.91
N ASN A 23 -12.53 -3.82 6.31
CA ASN A 23 -13.96 -3.54 6.23
C ASN A 23 -14.68 -4.30 5.10
N GLY A 24 -14.00 -5.22 4.41
CA GLY A 24 -14.55 -6.01 3.31
C GLY A 24 -14.61 -5.30 1.97
N LYS A 25 -14.12 -4.05 1.85
CA LYS A 25 -14.06 -3.32 0.59
C LYS A 25 -12.76 -3.64 -0.15
N ALA A 26 -12.85 -3.80 -1.47
CA ALA A 26 -11.68 -3.97 -2.32
C ALA A 26 -11.46 -2.73 -3.17
N GLY A 27 -10.20 -2.40 -3.42
CA GLY A 27 -9.80 -1.31 -4.30
C GLY A 27 -8.37 -1.46 -4.78
N THR A 28 -7.95 -0.59 -5.69
CA THR A 28 -6.60 -0.62 -6.27
C THR A 28 -5.70 0.38 -5.58
N ILE A 29 -4.46 0.00 -5.28
CA ILE A 29 -3.48 0.94 -4.73
C ILE A 29 -3.14 1.98 -5.79
N ASP A 30 -3.33 3.25 -5.44
CA ASP A 30 -3.02 4.41 -6.28
C ASP A 30 -1.60 4.92 -6.03
N ARG A 31 -1.22 5.06 -4.75
CA ARG A 31 0.09 5.60 -4.35
C ARG A 31 0.54 5.05 -3.01
N VAL A 32 1.86 4.94 -2.83
CA VAL A 32 2.50 4.55 -1.58
C VAL A 32 3.19 5.77 -0.96
N PHE A 33 3.17 5.85 0.37
CA PHE A 33 3.73 6.93 1.17
C PHE A 33 4.60 6.32 2.26
N LEU A 34 5.72 6.96 2.55
CA LEU A 34 6.53 6.63 3.71
C LEU A 34 6.14 7.54 4.88
N ASP A 35 5.89 6.95 6.05
CA ASP A 35 5.61 7.66 7.28
C ASP A 35 6.80 7.49 8.25
N ASP A 36 7.35 8.61 8.72
CA ASP A 36 8.59 8.67 9.51
C ASP A 36 8.52 7.87 10.82
N GLU A 37 7.32 7.72 11.39
CA GLU A 37 7.11 7.01 12.65
C GLU A 37 6.55 5.58 12.47
N HIS A 38 5.82 5.30 11.37
CA HIS A 38 4.92 4.13 11.33
C HIS A 38 4.95 3.29 10.04
N GLY A 39 5.93 3.48 9.15
CA GLY A 39 6.18 2.61 7.99
C GLY A 39 5.40 3.01 6.72
N LEU A 40 5.19 2.06 5.80
CA LEU A 40 4.53 2.30 4.51
C LEU A 40 3.01 2.47 4.67
N ARG A 41 2.47 3.50 4.03
CA ARG A 41 1.02 3.79 3.91
C ARG A 41 0.62 3.81 2.44
N ILE A 42 -0.63 3.47 2.15
CA ILE A 42 -1.17 3.46 0.79
C ILE A 42 -2.43 4.31 0.67
N SER A 43 -2.58 4.95 -0.49
CA SER A 43 -3.88 5.42 -0.95
C SER A 43 -4.50 4.36 -1.85
N VAL A 44 -5.81 4.17 -1.70
CA VAL A 44 -6.58 3.24 -2.52
C VAL A 44 -7.55 4.04 -3.37
N ALA A 45 -7.54 3.83 -4.68
CA ALA A 45 -8.44 4.49 -5.61
C ALA A 45 -9.90 4.26 -5.20
N GLY A 46 -10.70 5.33 -5.16
CA GLY A 46 -12.09 5.29 -4.72
C GLY A 46 -12.30 5.27 -3.19
N HIS A 47 -11.22 5.36 -2.40
CA HIS A 47 -11.29 5.43 -0.95
C HIS A 47 -10.52 6.63 -0.42
N GLU A 48 -11.22 7.48 0.33
CA GLU A 48 -10.57 8.61 1.01
C GLU A 48 -9.73 8.10 2.18
N GLY A 49 -8.56 8.72 2.35
CA GLY A 49 -7.63 8.43 3.42
C GLY A 49 -6.40 7.61 3.00
N ARG A 50 -5.42 7.56 3.90
CA ARG A 50 -4.21 6.75 3.76
C ARG A 50 -4.28 5.60 4.75
N TRP A 51 -4.04 4.40 4.25
CA TRP A 51 -4.23 3.17 5.00
C TRP A 51 -2.87 2.59 5.35
N ARG A 52 -2.72 2.14 6.60
CA ARG A 52 -1.54 1.38 7.04
C ARG A 52 -1.56 0.00 6.36
N ILE A 53 -0.40 -0.43 5.88
CA ILE A 53 -0.20 -1.83 5.52
C ILE A 53 0.26 -2.56 6.79
N SER A 54 -0.58 -3.44 7.33
CA SER A 54 -0.20 -4.31 8.45
C SER A 54 0.34 -5.67 8.00
N THR A 55 -0.07 -6.15 6.82
CA THR A 55 0.35 -7.44 6.25
C THR A 55 0.10 -7.43 4.75
N VAL A 56 1.12 -7.73 3.94
CA VAL A 56 0.96 -8.02 2.51
C VAL A 56 0.85 -9.54 2.37
N LYS A 57 -0.28 -10.04 1.86
CA LYS A 57 -0.42 -11.43 1.42
C LYS A 57 -0.55 -11.43 -0.10
N HIS A 58 0.35 -12.12 -0.78
CA HIS A 58 0.14 -12.51 -2.16
C HIS A 58 -0.86 -13.67 -2.18
N ILE A 59 -1.96 -13.47 -2.88
CA ILE A 59 -2.92 -14.54 -3.15
C ILE A 59 -2.64 -14.98 -4.58
N GLU A 60 -1.87 -16.05 -4.74
CA GLU A 60 -1.74 -16.74 -6.02
C GLU A 60 -2.97 -17.65 -6.19
N GLY A 61 -3.60 -17.57 -7.35
CA GLY A 61 -4.75 -18.39 -7.75
C GLY A 61 -4.33 -19.57 -8.60
#